data_AF-A0A9X3C6V7-F1
#
_entry.id   AF-A0A9X3C6V7-F1
#
_cell.length_a   1.000
_cell.length_b   1.000
_cell.length_c   1.000
_cell.angle_alpha   90.00
_cell.angle_beta   90.00
_cell.angle_gamma   90.00
#
_symmetry.space_group_name_H-M   'P 1'
#
loop_
_entity.id
_entity.type
_entity.pdbx_description
1 polymer ?
#
loop_
_entity_poly.entity_id
_entity_poly.type
_entity_poly.pdbx_seq_one_letter_code
_entity_poly.pdbx_strand_id
1 'polypeptide(L)'
;MKKIIYSLIISALLMLLFLDRCTTYNISTNDFFKPKGYKNFKSLIEKPQSKNYEILPVNGTFPILFDSINNDYYVSNNKGLTKYNYLGNIIISDDLAKEKYTSVFDFANFIPYVFAENGVYDFSGKKLVYTKFLQILNFKNEIKDSDFKILFEKYYKDAEMVVYDTNRNFDYLADNYPMYFKIKNNWILLFSQKGDYRFTHSGSNKLENDTIGQIDFLNFPAKFADKRLIVLKNQKNGIYSTKQIGEKIDDNYLKMYYTQLLKEQKFDYQSSNSIELLSRKKDEYYFTGGYFDFPDWVFPSFINTAYYQVAYNNESLFFKEKAVKYFKDSKCKNDLYLYELPKHLRTKSKVAFLDYTINIGGYMNDSTGVVEPIIKNGGLYILRQKN
;
A
#
# COMPACT_ATOMS: atom_id res chain seq x y z
N MET A 1 -45.33 -42.66 16.46
CA MET A 1 -45.25 -41.25 16.91
C MET A 1 -43.83 -40.73 17.09
N LYS A 2 -42.97 -41.31 17.95
CA LYS A 2 -41.59 -40.80 18.16
C LYS A 2 -40.77 -40.63 16.88
N LYS A 3 -40.79 -41.62 15.96
CA LYS A 3 -40.11 -41.55 14.65
C LYS A 3 -40.59 -40.38 13.77
N ILE A 4 -41.89 -40.06 13.80
CA ILE A 4 -42.48 -38.95 13.03
C ILE A 4 -42.03 -37.61 13.61
N ILE A 5 -42.00 -37.49 14.95
CA ILE A 5 -41.53 -36.29 15.65
C ILE A 5 -40.04 -36.03 15.34
N TYR A 6 -39.19 -37.05 15.43
CA TYR A 6 -37.78 -36.91 15.07
C TYR A 6 -37.58 -36.51 13.61
N SER A 7 -38.35 -37.10 12.69
CA SER A 7 -38.31 -36.73 11.27
C SER A 7 -38.67 -35.26 11.05
N LEU A 8 -39.73 -34.77 11.71
CA LEU A 8 -40.15 -33.36 11.61
C LEU A 8 -39.08 -32.41 12.15
N ILE A 9 -38.47 -32.73 13.28
CA ILE A 9 -37.39 -31.92 13.87
C ILE A 9 -36.18 -31.87 12.93
N ILE A 10 -35.78 -33.01 12.36
CA ILE A 10 -34.67 -33.08 11.41
C ILE A 10 -34.98 -32.28 10.15
N SER A 11 -36.19 -32.44 9.58
CA SER A 11 -36.62 -31.67 8.41
C SER A 11 -36.63 -30.17 8.68
N ALA A 12 -37.12 -29.72 9.85
CA ALA A 12 -37.11 -28.32 10.24
C ALA A 12 -35.67 -27.78 10.39
N LEU A 13 -34.77 -28.55 11.01
CA LEU A 13 -33.35 -28.19 11.12
C LEU A 13 -32.67 -28.08 9.75
N LEU A 14 -32.93 -29.03 8.85
CA LEU A 14 -32.42 -28.99 7.48
C LEU A 14 -32.96 -27.78 6.70
N MET A 15 -34.24 -27.44 6.88
CA MET A 15 -34.84 -26.27 6.25
C MET A 15 -34.22 -24.97 6.78
N LEU A 16 -33.99 -24.85 8.09
CA LEU A 16 -33.31 -23.71 8.68
C LEU A 16 -31.86 -23.59 8.20
N LEU A 17 -31.14 -24.71 8.10
CA LEU A 17 -29.79 -24.75 7.55
C LEU A 17 -29.78 -24.35 6.06
N PHE A 18 -30.74 -24.83 5.28
CA PHE A 18 -30.87 -24.46 3.86
C PHE A 18 -31.15 -22.96 3.71
N LEU A 19 -32.10 -22.42 4.47
CA LEU A 19 -32.38 -20.98 4.47
C LEU A 19 -31.13 -20.20 4.88
N ASP A 20 -30.46 -20.58 5.97
CA ASP A 20 -29.28 -19.88 6.46
C ASP A 20 -28.06 -20.00 5.54
N ARG A 21 -27.87 -21.10 4.82
CA ARG A 21 -26.68 -21.32 3.97
C ARG A 21 -26.91 -20.91 2.53
N CYS A 22 -28.09 -21.18 2.00
CA CYS A 22 -28.40 -21.03 0.58
C CYS A 22 -29.16 -19.75 0.26
N THR A 23 -29.67 -19.01 1.24
CA THR A 23 -30.40 -17.75 1.00
C THR A 23 -29.76 -16.52 1.65
N THR A 24 -30.21 -15.33 1.27
CA THR A 24 -29.85 -14.07 1.91
C THR A 24 -30.53 -13.88 3.27
N TYR A 25 -31.46 -14.76 3.67
CA TYR A 25 -32.07 -14.72 5.00
C TYR A 25 -31.01 -14.91 6.08
N ASN A 26 -30.93 -13.92 6.96
CA ASN A 26 -29.98 -13.88 8.06
C ASN A 26 -30.57 -14.62 9.26
N ILE A 27 -30.49 -15.95 9.28
CA ILE A 27 -31.02 -16.74 10.41
C ILE A 27 -29.95 -16.81 11.52
N SER A 28 -28.76 -17.33 11.21
CA SER A 28 -27.62 -17.38 12.13
C SER A 28 -26.96 -16.01 12.35
N THR A 29 -27.14 -15.11 11.37
CA THR A 29 -26.60 -13.75 11.35
C THR A 29 -27.69 -12.70 11.60
N ASN A 30 -28.81 -13.09 12.19
CA ASN A 30 -29.94 -12.19 12.43
C ASN A 30 -29.55 -11.04 13.35
N ASP A 31 -30.13 -9.86 13.12
CA ASP A 31 -29.95 -8.70 13.98
C ASP A 31 -30.54 -8.91 15.40
N PHE A 32 -31.46 -9.87 15.58
CA PHE A 32 -31.99 -10.24 16.90
C PHE A 32 -30.91 -10.83 17.84
N PHE A 33 -29.93 -11.56 17.29
CA PHE A 33 -28.83 -12.14 18.06
C PHE A 33 -27.64 -11.19 18.19
N LYS A 34 -27.69 -10.00 17.57
CA LYS A 34 -26.60 -9.02 17.61
C LYS A 34 -26.81 -8.01 18.74
N PRO A 35 -25.73 -7.51 19.35
CA PRO A 35 -25.83 -6.39 20.27
C PRO A 35 -26.44 -5.16 19.59
N LYS A 36 -27.39 -4.49 20.26
CA LYS A 36 -28.06 -3.28 19.75
C LYS A 36 -27.07 -2.19 19.30
N GLY A 37 -25.89 -2.13 19.92
CA GLY A 37 -24.82 -1.18 19.61
C GLY A 37 -24.27 -1.30 18.18
N TYR A 38 -24.45 -2.43 17.49
CA TYR A 38 -23.91 -2.62 16.13
C TYR A 38 -24.60 -1.71 15.11
N LYS A 39 -25.84 -1.27 15.38
CA LYS A 39 -26.55 -0.28 14.57
C LYS A 39 -25.81 1.06 14.51
N ASN A 40 -25.00 1.37 15.52
CA ASN A 40 -24.25 2.62 15.65
C ASN A 40 -22.83 2.53 15.07
N PHE A 41 -22.42 1.36 14.55
CA PHE A 41 -21.11 1.23 13.91
C PHE A 41 -21.11 2.09 12.65
N LYS A 42 -20.08 2.92 12.55
CA LYS A 42 -19.85 3.80 11.42
C LYS A 42 -19.07 3.09 10.32
N SER A 43 -19.25 3.50 9.07
CA SER A 43 -18.31 3.12 8.00
C SER A 43 -16.97 3.86 8.17
N LEU A 44 -15.91 3.41 7.51
CA LEU A 44 -14.59 4.05 7.58
C LEU A 44 -14.63 5.51 7.06
N ILE A 45 -15.42 5.78 6.02
CA ILE A 45 -15.63 7.14 5.49
C ILE A 45 -16.33 8.07 6.48
N GLU A 46 -17.13 7.52 7.41
CA GLU A 46 -17.84 8.24 8.47
C GLU A 46 -16.96 8.53 9.70
N LYS A 47 -15.66 8.18 9.63
CA LYS A 47 -14.64 8.49 10.64
C LYS A 47 -14.96 7.87 12.00
N PRO A 48 -14.87 6.53 12.14
CA PRO A 48 -15.13 5.86 13.41
C PRO A 48 -14.10 6.28 14.45
N GLN A 49 -14.52 6.31 15.72
CA GLN A 49 -13.76 6.90 16.80
C GLN A 49 -13.97 6.18 18.15
N SER A 50 -12.94 6.16 18.99
CA SER A 50 -13.00 5.77 20.41
C SER A 50 -12.88 6.99 21.32
N LYS A 51 -12.38 6.83 22.55
CA LYS A 51 -12.11 7.95 23.46
C LYS A 51 -10.96 8.80 22.93
N ASN A 52 -9.81 8.19 22.65
CA ASN A 52 -8.60 8.93 22.28
C ASN A 52 -8.17 8.75 20.82
N TYR A 53 -8.80 7.87 20.05
CA TYR A 53 -8.41 7.58 18.67
C TYR A 53 -9.55 7.79 17.67
N GLU A 54 -9.16 8.06 16.43
CA GLU A 54 -10.04 8.15 15.27
C GLU A 54 -9.39 7.49 14.05
N ILE A 55 -10.23 7.02 13.11
CA ILE A 55 -9.81 6.54 11.80
C ILE A 55 -10.25 7.56 10.75
N LEU A 56 -9.32 8.03 9.93
CA LEU A 56 -9.59 9.00 8.88
C LEU A 56 -9.10 8.50 7.51
N PRO A 57 -9.73 8.91 6.40
CA PRO A 57 -9.17 8.68 5.07
C PRO A 57 -7.78 9.32 4.89
N VAL A 58 -6.90 8.65 4.16
CA VAL A 58 -5.57 9.16 3.77
C VAL A 58 -5.63 9.76 2.38
N ASN A 59 -4.98 10.91 2.19
CA ASN A 59 -4.76 11.51 0.88
C ASN A 59 -3.51 10.90 0.25
N GLY A 60 -3.63 9.67 -0.24
CA GLY A 60 -2.53 8.97 -0.87
C GLY A 60 -2.76 7.47 -0.97
N THR A 61 -1.73 6.79 -1.43
CA THR A 61 -1.66 5.35 -1.69
C THR A 61 -0.27 4.84 -1.36
N PHE A 62 -0.05 3.55 -1.53
CA PHE A 62 1.22 2.88 -1.30
C PHE A 62 2.37 3.46 -2.17
N PRO A 63 3.63 3.32 -1.73
CA PRO A 63 4.03 2.74 -0.46
C PRO A 63 3.72 3.65 0.74
N ILE A 64 3.68 3.06 1.94
CA ILE A 64 3.64 3.81 3.21
C ILE A 64 5.02 3.71 3.82
N LEU A 65 5.68 4.86 3.98
CA LEU A 65 7.07 4.95 4.38
C LEU A 65 7.21 5.85 5.62
N PHE A 66 8.19 5.56 6.47
CA PHE A 66 8.44 6.28 7.71
C PHE A 66 9.87 6.85 7.75
N ASP A 67 9.97 8.13 8.11
CA ASP A 67 11.23 8.79 8.42
C ASP A 67 11.54 8.63 9.91
N SER A 68 12.57 7.84 10.20
CA SER A 68 12.97 7.56 11.58
C SER A 68 13.64 8.72 12.32
N ILE A 69 13.99 9.80 11.62
CA ILE A 69 14.64 10.99 12.19
C ILE A 69 13.58 12.01 12.60
N ASN A 70 12.68 12.36 11.67
CA ASN A 70 11.64 13.36 11.92
C ASN A 70 10.34 12.76 12.46
N ASN A 71 10.20 11.43 12.43
CA ASN A 71 9.00 10.68 12.80
C ASN A 71 7.79 10.98 11.92
N ASP A 72 8.05 11.33 10.66
CA ASP A 72 7.05 11.64 9.68
C ASP A 72 6.77 10.43 8.78
N TYR A 73 5.59 10.40 8.16
CA TYR A 73 5.17 9.38 7.22
C TYR A 73 4.99 9.97 5.82
N TYR A 74 5.26 9.15 4.81
CA TYR A 74 5.15 9.51 3.41
C TYR A 74 4.30 8.47 2.68
N VAL A 75 3.36 8.97 1.90
CA VAL A 75 2.53 8.16 0.98
C VAL A 75 2.57 8.78 -0.40
N SER A 76 2.49 7.96 -1.45
CA SER A 76 2.36 8.46 -2.82
C SER A 76 0.98 9.10 -2.99
N ASN A 77 0.86 10.24 -3.67
CA ASN A 77 -0.44 10.80 -4.03
C ASN A 77 -0.67 10.78 -5.56
N ASN A 78 0.02 9.87 -6.26
CA ASN A 78 0.12 9.77 -7.72
C ASN A 78 0.73 10.99 -8.42
N LYS A 79 0.93 12.11 -7.73
CA LYS A 79 1.33 13.39 -8.30
C LYS A 79 2.42 14.05 -7.44
N GLY A 80 3.13 13.29 -6.62
CA GLY A 80 4.02 13.78 -5.58
C GLY A 80 3.95 12.87 -4.35
N LEU A 81 4.13 13.51 -3.19
CA LEU A 81 4.01 12.91 -1.88
C LEU A 81 3.00 13.65 -1.02
N THR A 82 2.30 12.90 -0.18
CA THR A 82 1.68 13.46 1.01
C THR A 82 2.52 13.08 2.22
N LYS A 83 2.92 14.12 2.97
CA LYS A 83 3.65 13.99 4.23
C LYS A 83 2.69 14.13 5.41
N TYR A 84 2.74 13.18 6.32
CA TYR A 84 2.04 13.20 7.61
C TYR A 84 3.05 13.31 8.74
N ASN A 85 2.73 14.04 9.80
CA ASN A 85 3.56 14.03 11.00
C ASN A 85 3.33 12.80 11.89
N TYR A 86 4.10 12.69 12.96
CA TYR A 86 3.99 11.63 13.97
C TYR A 86 2.61 11.54 14.67
N LEU A 87 1.75 12.55 14.54
CA LEU A 87 0.36 12.57 15.02
C LEU A 87 -0.66 12.24 13.94
N GLY A 88 -0.22 12.03 12.69
CA GLY A 88 -1.09 11.76 11.56
C GLY A 88 -1.78 12.99 10.99
N ASN A 89 -1.24 14.19 11.20
CA ASN A 89 -1.68 15.42 10.55
C ASN A 89 -0.89 15.65 9.26
N ILE A 90 -1.56 16.10 8.20
CA ILE A 90 -0.91 16.45 6.92
C ILE A 90 -0.03 17.68 7.13
N ILE A 91 1.24 17.61 6.72
CA ILE A 91 2.19 18.73 6.69
C ILE A 91 2.34 19.26 5.26
N ILE A 92 2.50 18.36 4.30
CA ILE A 92 2.73 18.68 2.88
C ILE A 92 1.84 17.77 2.05
N SER A 93 1.15 18.32 1.05
CA SER A 93 0.25 17.56 0.16
C SER A 93 0.11 18.27 -1.19
N ASP A 94 1.23 18.74 -1.73
CA ASP A 94 1.23 19.45 -3.01
C ASP A 94 1.03 18.50 -4.20
N ASP A 95 0.33 19.02 -5.21
CA ASP A 95 0.10 18.35 -6.49
C ASP A 95 1.15 18.84 -7.51
N LEU A 96 2.04 17.93 -7.93
CA LEU A 96 3.08 18.17 -8.94
C LEU A 96 2.66 17.69 -10.34
N ALA A 97 1.37 17.47 -10.62
CA ALA A 97 0.89 16.99 -11.93
C ALA A 97 1.18 17.94 -13.10
N LYS A 98 1.55 19.20 -12.82
CA LYS A 98 1.98 20.16 -13.85
C LYS A 98 3.43 19.96 -14.29
N GLU A 99 4.23 19.27 -13.48
CA GLU A 99 5.61 18.97 -13.81
C GLU A 99 5.63 17.87 -14.88
N LYS A 100 6.32 18.14 -16.01
CA LYS A 100 6.37 17.23 -17.17
C LYS A 100 7.02 15.89 -16.83
N TYR A 101 7.92 15.91 -15.87
CA TYR A 101 8.58 14.74 -15.37
C TYR A 101 8.43 14.74 -13.87
N THR A 102 7.96 13.63 -13.34
CA THR A 102 8.04 13.35 -11.92
C THR A 102 8.40 11.86 -11.83
N SER A 103 9.50 11.51 -11.17
CA SER A 103 9.83 10.13 -10.79
C SER A 103 8.85 9.58 -9.73
N VAL A 104 7.60 10.06 -9.73
CA VAL A 104 6.66 10.05 -8.60
C VAL A 104 5.95 8.73 -8.41
N PHE A 105 5.92 7.87 -9.41
CA PHE A 105 4.84 6.90 -9.42
C PHE A 105 5.12 5.68 -8.54
N ASP A 106 6.36 5.31 -8.24
CA ASP A 106 6.66 4.05 -7.55
C ASP A 106 7.42 4.22 -6.22
N PHE A 107 8.02 5.39 -5.96
CA PHE A 107 8.86 5.57 -4.77
C PHE A 107 9.96 4.51 -4.67
N ALA A 108 10.51 4.06 -5.80
CA ALA A 108 11.39 2.89 -5.86
C ALA A 108 12.64 2.97 -4.95
N ASN A 109 13.06 4.17 -4.55
CA ASN A 109 14.23 4.41 -3.70
C ASN A 109 13.92 4.68 -2.21
N PHE A 110 12.65 4.66 -1.78
CA PHE A 110 12.22 4.96 -0.40
C PHE A 110 12.92 6.19 0.21
N ILE A 111 12.83 7.33 -0.46
CA ILE A 111 13.40 8.61 -0.03
C ILE A 111 12.35 9.72 -0.15
N PRO A 112 12.43 10.83 0.63
CA PRO A 112 11.45 11.91 0.64
C PRO A 112 11.69 12.94 -0.48
N TYR A 113 12.24 12.51 -1.61
CA TYR A 113 12.55 13.37 -2.75
C TYR A 113 11.73 12.96 -3.97
N VAL A 114 11.29 13.96 -4.72
CA VAL A 114 10.68 13.79 -6.03
C VAL A 114 11.54 14.49 -7.07
N PHE A 115 11.99 13.75 -8.08
CA PHE A 115 12.79 14.30 -9.16
C PHE A 115 11.89 14.73 -10.30
N ALA A 116 12.04 16.00 -10.69
CA ALA A 116 11.36 16.61 -11.82
C ALA A 116 12.34 16.84 -12.99
N GLU A 117 11.84 17.32 -14.13
CA GLU A 117 12.64 17.49 -15.35
C GLU A 117 13.85 18.40 -15.11
N ASN A 118 13.62 19.47 -14.36
CA ASN A 118 14.58 20.56 -14.17
C ASN A 118 15.09 20.70 -12.74
N GLY A 119 14.67 19.84 -11.80
CA GLY A 119 15.07 19.95 -10.42
C GLY A 119 14.49 18.89 -9.50
N VAL A 120 14.62 19.12 -8.20
CA VAL A 120 14.23 18.19 -7.14
C VAL A 120 13.33 18.88 -6.13
N TYR A 121 12.25 18.22 -5.77
CA TYR A 121 11.37 18.61 -4.66
C TYR A 121 11.75 17.83 -3.39
N ASP A 122 12.10 18.56 -2.34
CA ASP A 122 12.43 18.02 -1.01
C ASP A 122 11.20 18.09 -0.10
N PHE A 123 10.67 16.91 0.28
CA PHE A 123 9.57 16.76 1.23
C PHE A 123 10.06 16.45 2.66
N SER A 124 11.36 16.44 2.93
CA SER A 124 11.89 16.15 4.27
C SER A 124 11.66 17.29 5.27
N GLY A 125 11.54 18.53 4.79
CA GLY A 125 11.30 19.72 5.62
C GLY A 125 9.87 19.90 6.14
N LYS A 126 9.61 21.07 6.72
CA LYS A 126 8.25 21.52 7.11
C LYS A 126 7.46 22.14 5.95
N LYS A 127 8.16 22.51 4.89
CA LYS A 127 7.60 23.07 3.65
C LYS A 127 8.29 22.37 2.49
N LEU A 128 7.58 22.28 1.37
CA LEU A 128 8.14 21.79 0.13
C LEU A 128 9.21 22.77 -0.39
N VAL A 129 10.39 22.26 -0.72
CA VAL A 129 11.48 23.07 -1.29
C VAL A 129 11.86 22.53 -2.65
N TYR A 130 11.81 23.38 -3.67
CA TYR A 130 12.28 23.05 -5.01
C TYR A 130 13.71 23.56 -5.22
N THR A 131 14.59 22.69 -5.71
CA THR A 131 15.97 23.03 -6.07
C THR A 131 16.20 22.69 -7.53
N LYS A 132 16.53 23.68 -8.36
CA LYS A 132 16.88 23.46 -9.77
C LYS A 132 18.19 22.67 -9.86
N PHE A 133 18.29 21.78 -10.84
CA PHE A 133 19.57 21.15 -11.16
C PHE A 133 20.60 22.23 -11.54
N LEU A 134 21.79 22.13 -10.93
CA LEU A 134 22.92 22.98 -11.28
C LEU A 134 23.40 22.67 -12.70
N GLN A 135 23.42 21.38 -13.06
CA GLN A 135 23.79 20.86 -14.36
C GLN A 135 22.92 19.65 -14.70
N ILE A 136 22.55 19.55 -15.99
CA ILE A 136 21.96 18.37 -16.61
C ILE A 136 22.92 17.94 -17.71
N LEU A 137 23.44 16.72 -17.63
CA LEU A 137 24.56 16.26 -18.44
C LEU A 137 24.22 14.93 -19.10
N ASN A 138 24.74 14.74 -20.31
CA ASN A 138 24.62 13.50 -21.09
C ASN A 138 23.18 13.14 -21.51
N PHE A 139 22.25 14.09 -21.50
CA PHE A 139 20.83 13.85 -21.80
C PHE A 139 20.65 13.21 -23.19
N LYS A 140 21.47 13.61 -24.18
CA LYS A 140 21.42 13.11 -25.56
C LYS A 140 22.55 12.13 -25.89
N ASN A 141 23.18 11.54 -24.86
CA ASN A 141 24.38 10.70 -25.01
C ASN A 141 25.54 11.43 -25.69
N GLU A 142 25.74 12.71 -25.36
CA GLU A 142 26.76 13.56 -25.97
C GLU A 142 28.18 13.35 -25.41
N ILE A 143 28.33 12.70 -24.26
CA ILE A 143 29.62 12.49 -23.58
C ILE A 143 30.21 11.14 -24.01
N LYS A 144 31.50 11.11 -24.37
CA LYS A 144 32.22 9.86 -24.69
C LYS A 144 32.39 8.97 -23.44
N ASP A 145 32.41 7.66 -23.62
CA ASP A 145 32.52 6.67 -22.53
C ASP A 145 33.66 6.93 -21.54
N SER A 146 34.86 7.25 -22.04
CA SER A 146 36.03 7.54 -21.19
C SER A 146 35.80 8.75 -20.29
N ASP A 147 35.22 9.81 -20.84
CA ASP A 147 34.97 11.07 -20.15
C ASP A 147 33.80 10.91 -19.18
N PHE A 148 32.78 10.14 -19.59
CA PHE A 148 31.65 9.77 -18.75
C PHE A 148 32.10 9.03 -17.51
N LYS A 149 32.98 8.03 -17.64
CA LYS A 149 33.49 7.27 -16.50
C LYS A 149 34.19 8.18 -15.48
N ILE A 150 35.09 9.05 -15.96
CA ILE A 150 35.81 10.00 -15.10
C ILE A 150 34.82 10.94 -14.39
N LEU A 151 33.84 11.47 -15.14
CA LEU A 151 32.84 12.38 -14.62
C LEU A 151 31.93 11.73 -13.57
N PHE A 152 31.42 10.53 -13.86
CA PHE A 152 30.59 9.73 -12.97
C PHE A 152 31.34 9.41 -11.67
N GLU A 153 32.56 8.88 -11.75
CA GLU A 153 33.34 8.50 -10.57
C GLU A 153 33.65 9.72 -9.70
N LYS A 154 33.95 10.87 -10.31
CA LYS A 154 34.13 12.14 -9.61
C LYS A 154 32.88 12.54 -8.84
N TYR A 155 31.73 12.61 -9.51
CA TYR A 155 30.48 13.00 -8.84
C TYR A 155 30.03 11.99 -7.79
N TYR A 156 30.18 10.70 -8.05
CA TYR A 156 29.89 9.66 -7.08
C TYR A 156 30.74 9.82 -5.81
N LYS A 157 32.04 10.09 -5.95
CA LYS A 157 32.95 10.28 -4.82
C LYS A 157 32.59 11.52 -3.99
N ASP A 158 32.30 12.64 -4.65
CA ASP A 158 32.05 13.93 -3.99
C ASP A 158 30.62 14.05 -3.42
N ALA A 159 29.68 13.21 -3.87
CA ALA A 159 28.29 13.28 -3.46
C ALA A 159 28.02 12.71 -2.06
N GLU A 160 27.21 13.46 -1.30
CA GLU A 160 26.62 13.00 -0.04
C GLU A 160 25.43 12.06 -0.28
N MET A 161 24.72 12.26 -1.40
CA MET A 161 23.57 11.46 -1.80
C MET A 161 23.67 11.12 -3.29
N VAL A 162 23.38 9.86 -3.62
CA VAL A 162 23.36 9.35 -4.98
C VAL A 162 22.09 8.53 -5.13
N VAL A 163 21.27 8.91 -6.09
CA VAL A 163 20.00 8.24 -6.38
C VAL A 163 19.98 7.86 -7.85
N TYR A 164 19.57 6.65 -8.16
CA TYR A 164 19.41 6.15 -9.53
C TYR A 164 17.94 5.93 -9.82
N ASP A 165 17.52 6.08 -11.08
CA ASP A 165 16.16 5.76 -11.50
C ASP A 165 16.20 5.01 -12.84
N THR A 166 15.38 3.96 -12.97
CA THR A 166 15.26 3.11 -14.15
C THR A 166 14.11 3.55 -15.07
N ASN A 167 13.41 4.62 -14.72
CA ASN A 167 12.34 5.17 -15.52
C ASN A 167 12.86 6.04 -16.67
N ARG A 168 12.47 5.69 -17.89
CA ARG A 168 12.89 6.33 -19.15
C ARG A 168 11.97 7.46 -19.61
N ASN A 169 11.15 8.01 -18.72
CA ASN A 169 10.17 9.08 -19.04
C ASN A 169 10.80 10.40 -19.56
N PHE A 170 12.12 10.53 -19.60
CA PHE A 170 12.85 11.68 -20.15
C PHE A 170 12.89 11.68 -21.68
N ASP A 171 13.40 10.61 -22.27
CA ASP A 171 13.40 10.32 -23.70
C ASP A 171 13.62 8.82 -23.87
N TYR A 172 12.55 8.08 -24.15
CA TYR A 172 12.63 6.64 -24.32
C TYR A 172 13.59 6.22 -25.45
N LEU A 173 13.76 7.08 -26.47
CA LEU A 173 14.64 6.81 -27.62
C LEU A 173 16.12 7.01 -27.28
N ALA A 174 16.42 7.82 -26.26
CA ALA A 174 17.80 8.05 -25.81
C ALA A 174 18.39 6.80 -25.13
N ASP A 175 17.56 5.88 -24.62
CA ASP A 175 17.97 4.60 -24.01
C ASP A 175 19.05 4.79 -22.92
N ASN A 176 18.91 5.86 -22.14
CA ASN A 176 19.74 6.19 -20.99
C ASN A 176 18.89 6.35 -19.72
N TYR A 177 19.55 6.27 -18.57
CA TYR A 177 18.92 6.27 -17.25
C TYR A 177 19.43 7.44 -16.40
N PRO A 178 18.56 8.17 -15.69
CA PRO A 178 18.96 9.28 -14.84
C PRO A 178 19.73 8.83 -13.59
N MET A 179 20.78 9.60 -13.26
CA MET A 179 21.58 9.47 -12.05
C MET A 179 21.66 10.85 -11.37
N TYR A 180 21.19 10.93 -10.13
CA TYR A 180 21.11 12.17 -9.36
C TYR A 180 22.19 12.21 -8.29
N PHE A 181 22.97 13.28 -8.26
CA PHE A 181 24.05 13.51 -7.30
C PHE A 181 23.77 14.76 -6.49
N LYS A 182 23.69 14.61 -5.17
CA LYS A 182 23.64 15.75 -4.25
C LYS A 182 25.05 16.03 -3.75
N ILE A 183 25.56 17.23 -4.05
CA ILE A 183 26.87 17.70 -3.61
C ILE A 183 26.65 19.03 -2.90
N LYS A 184 26.77 19.03 -1.57
CA LYS A 184 26.42 20.17 -0.71
C LYS A 184 24.96 20.60 -0.98
N ASN A 185 24.74 21.85 -1.37
CA ASN A 185 23.39 22.40 -1.62
C ASN A 185 22.92 22.24 -3.07
N ASN A 186 23.69 21.57 -3.93
CA ASN A 186 23.39 21.46 -5.35
C ASN A 186 23.03 20.03 -5.74
N TRP A 187 22.12 19.93 -6.71
CA TRP A 187 21.80 18.69 -7.40
C TRP A 187 22.36 18.72 -8.81
N ILE A 188 23.00 17.63 -9.21
CA ILE A 188 23.46 17.37 -10.58
C ILE A 188 22.70 16.16 -11.10
N LEU A 189 22.15 16.29 -12.32
CA LEU A 189 21.55 15.19 -13.06
C LEU A 189 22.51 14.78 -14.19
N LEU A 190 22.96 13.53 -14.16
CA LEU A 190 23.77 12.93 -15.20
C LEU A 190 23.00 11.72 -15.75
N PHE A 191 22.87 11.62 -17.06
CA PHE A 191 22.27 10.45 -17.71
C PHE A 191 23.36 9.42 -18.01
N SER A 192 23.04 8.13 -17.82
CA SER A 192 23.92 7.00 -18.15
C SER A 192 24.35 7.01 -19.61
N GLN A 193 25.33 6.19 -19.96
CA GLN A 193 25.55 5.85 -21.36
C GLN A 193 24.34 5.12 -21.95
N LYS A 194 24.21 5.22 -23.28
CA LYS A 194 23.18 4.52 -24.03
C LYS A 194 23.31 3.00 -23.83
N GLY A 195 22.21 2.34 -23.47
CA GLY A 195 22.17 0.88 -23.29
C GLY A 195 22.92 0.39 -22.05
N ASP A 196 23.08 1.23 -21.02
CA ASP A 196 23.72 0.82 -19.77
C ASP A 196 22.75 0.02 -18.88
N TYR A 197 22.88 -1.31 -18.88
CA TYR A 197 21.99 -2.22 -18.13
C TYR A 197 22.59 -2.70 -16.80
N ARG A 198 23.49 -1.91 -16.21
CA ARG A 198 24.11 -2.23 -14.91
C ARG A 198 23.25 -1.84 -13.71
N PHE A 199 22.04 -1.36 -13.92
CA PHE A 199 21.12 -0.98 -12.86
C PHE A 199 20.31 -2.18 -12.37
N THR A 200 20.15 -2.32 -11.06
CA THR A 200 19.16 -3.25 -10.46
C THR A 200 17.76 -2.85 -10.87
N HIS A 201 16.80 -3.78 -10.81
CA HIS A 201 15.39 -3.54 -11.19
C HIS A 201 15.19 -3.06 -12.65
N SER A 202 16.22 -3.11 -13.51
CA SER A 202 16.11 -2.75 -14.92
C SER A 202 15.56 -3.87 -15.82
N GLY A 203 15.13 -4.99 -15.22
CA GLY A 203 14.72 -6.21 -15.94
C GLY A 203 15.87 -6.96 -16.62
N SER A 204 17.13 -6.66 -16.29
CA SER A 204 18.27 -7.41 -16.82
C SER A 204 18.48 -8.70 -16.02
N ASN A 205 18.54 -9.86 -16.68
CA ASN A 205 18.79 -11.16 -16.04
C ASN A 205 20.22 -11.30 -15.45
N LYS A 206 21.00 -10.21 -15.39
CA LYS A 206 22.43 -10.24 -15.07
C LYS A 206 22.74 -9.87 -13.63
N LEU A 207 21.80 -9.32 -12.87
CA LEU A 207 22.03 -8.88 -11.49
C LEU A 207 21.31 -9.83 -10.52
N GLU A 208 22.10 -10.49 -9.67
CA GLU A 208 21.63 -11.55 -8.79
C GLU A 208 21.05 -11.03 -7.47
N ASN A 209 21.02 -9.71 -7.21
CA ASN A 209 20.50 -9.15 -5.95
C ASN A 209 19.82 -7.79 -6.16
N ASP A 210 18.48 -7.77 -6.09
CA ASP A 210 17.65 -6.57 -6.20
C ASP A 210 17.19 -6.14 -4.80
N THR A 211 17.59 -4.96 -4.33
CA THR A 211 17.14 -4.46 -3.02
C THR A 211 15.86 -3.63 -3.17
N ILE A 212 14.73 -4.14 -2.70
CA ILE A 212 13.46 -3.42 -2.72
C ILE A 212 13.60 -2.09 -1.97
N GLY A 213 13.14 -1.00 -2.59
CA GLY A 213 13.30 0.34 -2.04
C GLY A 213 14.69 0.94 -2.30
N GLN A 214 15.48 0.39 -3.22
CA GLN A 214 16.80 0.90 -3.59
C GLN A 214 17.20 0.46 -5.00
N ILE A 215 17.38 1.41 -5.91
CA ILE A 215 18.01 1.14 -7.22
C ILE A 215 19.50 1.37 -7.07
N ASP A 216 20.30 0.35 -7.37
CA ASP A 216 21.76 0.39 -7.40
C ASP A 216 22.31 0.34 -8.83
N PHE A 217 23.53 0.84 -8.98
CA PHE A 217 24.35 0.65 -10.17
C PHE A 217 25.50 -0.30 -9.84
N LEU A 218 25.84 -1.24 -10.73
CA LEU A 218 26.86 -2.26 -10.46
C LEU A 218 28.17 -1.65 -9.95
N ASN A 219 28.62 -2.10 -8.77
CA ASN A 219 29.78 -1.62 -8.00
C ASN A 219 29.68 -0.20 -7.41
N PHE A 220 28.57 0.51 -7.64
CA PHE A 220 28.31 1.86 -7.14
C PHE A 220 26.90 1.91 -6.56
N PRO A 221 26.70 1.40 -5.32
CA PRO A 221 25.38 1.42 -4.71
C PRO A 221 24.90 2.86 -4.45
N ALA A 222 23.59 3.05 -4.42
CA ALA A 222 22.99 4.32 -4.06
C ALA A 222 23.41 4.77 -2.65
N LYS A 223 23.53 6.09 -2.47
CA LYS A 223 23.83 6.72 -1.19
C LYS A 223 22.62 7.52 -0.76
N PHE A 224 21.93 7.10 0.30
CA PHE A 224 20.76 7.82 0.79
C PHE A 224 21.03 8.72 2.00
N ALA A 225 22.29 8.80 2.45
CA ALA A 225 22.65 9.50 3.68
C ALA A 225 21.69 9.13 4.84
N ASP A 226 21.12 10.13 5.50
CA ASP A 226 20.16 10.01 6.59
C ASP A 226 18.68 10.02 6.10
N LYS A 227 18.46 9.98 4.78
CA LYS A 227 17.14 10.16 4.14
C LYS A 227 16.42 8.87 3.78
N ARG A 228 16.98 7.71 4.15
CA ARG A 228 16.34 6.41 3.89
C ARG A 228 15.08 6.27 4.74
N LEU A 229 13.96 5.99 4.06
CA LEU A 229 12.68 5.74 4.70
C LEU A 229 12.46 4.23 4.93
N ILE A 230 11.63 3.92 5.91
CA ILE A 230 11.35 2.56 6.39
C ILE A 230 9.93 2.19 5.99
N VAL A 231 9.74 1.02 5.38
CA VAL A 231 8.41 0.49 5.07
C VAL A 231 7.74 -0.12 6.32
N LEU A 232 6.42 0.03 6.42
CA LEU A 232 5.62 -0.57 7.48
C LEU A 232 5.24 -2.02 7.11
N LYS A 233 4.75 -2.78 8.09
CA LYS A 233 4.32 -4.17 7.87
C LYS A 233 3.01 -4.45 8.58
N ASN A 234 2.15 -5.19 7.91
CA ASN A 234 1.08 -5.95 8.54
C ASN A 234 1.65 -7.27 9.03
N GLN A 235 1.86 -7.39 10.34
CA GLN A 235 2.47 -8.57 10.92
C GLN A 235 1.60 -9.83 10.83
N LYS A 236 0.27 -9.68 10.91
CA LYS A 236 -0.67 -10.80 10.88
C LYS A 236 -0.60 -11.59 9.58
N ASN A 237 -0.39 -10.87 8.47
CA ASN A 237 -0.34 -11.43 7.12
C ASN A 237 1.09 -11.47 6.54
N GLY A 238 2.07 -10.86 7.20
CA GLY A 238 3.45 -10.80 6.71
C GLY A 238 3.67 -9.81 5.57
N ILE A 239 2.71 -8.94 5.26
CA ILE A 239 2.70 -8.06 4.08
C ILE A 239 3.33 -6.71 4.40
N TYR A 240 4.24 -6.24 3.56
CA TYR A 240 4.88 -4.92 3.66
C TYR A 240 4.05 -3.86 2.90
N SER A 241 4.07 -2.62 3.39
CA SER A 241 3.35 -1.49 2.77
C SER A 241 4.08 -0.93 1.55
N THR A 242 4.42 -1.77 0.59
CA THR A 242 5.07 -1.42 -0.68
C THR A 242 4.03 -1.19 -1.78
N LYS A 243 4.43 -0.54 -2.88
CA LYS A 243 3.60 -0.44 -4.09
C LYS A 243 4.03 -1.52 -5.08
N GLN A 244 3.17 -2.48 -5.39
CA GLN A 244 3.41 -3.45 -6.47
C GLN A 244 2.10 -3.84 -7.15
N ILE A 245 2.15 -3.96 -8.48
CA ILE A 245 1.03 -4.41 -9.31
C ILE A 245 1.07 -5.94 -9.34
N GLY A 246 -0.03 -6.59 -8.94
CA GLY A 246 -0.13 -8.04 -8.92
C GLY A 246 0.14 -8.63 -7.53
N GLU A 247 1.38 -9.04 -7.28
CA GLU A 247 1.76 -9.71 -6.02
C GLU A 247 2.08 -8.71 -4.91
N LYS A 248 1.59 -8.97 -3.70
CA LYS A 248 1.96 -8.21 -2.50
C LYS A 248 3.31 -8.71 -2.01
N ILE A 249 4.23 -7.80 -1.67
CA ILE A 249 5.49 -8.19 -1.04
C ILE A 249 5.16 -8.65 0.38
N ASP A 250 5.23 -9.95 0.60
CA ASP A 250 5.08 -10.58 1.90
C ASP A 250 6.28 -11.47 2.24
N ASP A 251 6.27 -12.04 3.45
CA ASP A 251 7.36 -12.91 3.89
C ASP A 251 7.50 -14.19 3.04
N ASN A 252 6.47 -14.65 2.34
CA ASN A 252 6.55 -15.83 1.47
C ASN A 252 7.13 -15.44 0.10
N TYR A 253 6.71 -14.29 -0.44
CA TYR A 253 7.29 -13.70 -1.64
C TYR A 253 8.81 -13.57 -1.51
N LEU A 254 9.29 -12.96 -0.43
CA LEU A 254 10.72 -12.77 -0.18
C LEU A 254 11.48 -14.08 0.05
N LYS A 255 10.81 -15.17 0.46
CA LYS A 255 11.42 -16.51 0.52
C LYS A 255 11.50 -17.18 -0.85
N MET A 256 10.49 -16.97 -1.69
CA MET A 256 10.41 -17.55 -3.04
C MET A 256 11.42 -16.86 -3.97
N TYR A 257 11.48 -15.54 -3.94
CA TYR A 257 12.38 -14.71 -4.73
C TYR A 257 13.58 -14.28 -3.89
N TYR A 258 14.43 -15.24 -3.50
CA TYR A 258 15.56 -15.04 -2.58
C TYR A 258 16.62 -14.03 -3.04
N THR A 259 16.63 -13.69 -4.32
CA THR A 259 17.48 -12.63 -4.90
C THR A 259 16.93 -11.23 -4.65
N GLN A 260 15.66 -11.10 -4.24
CA GLN A 260 15.07 -9.84 -3.82
C GLN A 260 15.18 -9.64 -2.32
N LEU A 261 15.77 -8.52 -1.91
CA LEU A 261 16.09 -8.22 -0.52
C LEU A 261 15.31 -6.99 -0.04
N LEU A 262 14.65 -7.11 1.10
CA LEU A 262 14.05 -5.96 1.80
C LEU A 262 14.74 -5.79 3.16
N LYS A 263 15.41 -4.66 3.40
CA LYS A 263 16.20 -4.47 4.63
C LYS A 263 15.34 -4.54 5.90
N GLU A 264 14.09 -4.16 5.80
CA GLU A 264 13.08 -4.14 6.86
C GLU A 264 12.62 -5.54 7.27
N GLN A 265 12.91 -6.58 6.47
CA GLN A 265 12.54 -7.97 6.79
C GLN A 265 13.14 -8.45 8.13
N LYS A 266 14.30 -7.89 8.52
CA LYS A 266 14.98 -8.24 9.78
C LYS A 266 14.36 -7.60 11.02
N PHE A 267 13.39 -6.69 10.87
CA PHE A 267 12.79 -6.00 12.00
C PHE A 267 11.66 -6.81 12.65
N ASP A 268 11.48 -6.62 13.96
CA ASP A 268 10.36 -7.19 14.71
C ASP A 268 9.13 -6.28 14.61
N TYR A 269 8.04 -6.80 14.04
CA TYR A 269 6.75 -6.14 13.92
C TYR A 269 5.65 -6.77 14.81
N GLN A 270 5.98 -7.61 15.78
CA GLN A 270 4.99 -8.20 16.69
C GLN A 270 4.21 -7.14 17.47
N SER A 271 2.88 -7.11 17.33
CA SER A 271 1.98 -6.13 17.95
C SER A 271 0.81 -6.82 18.65
N SER A 272 0.31 -6.22 19.73
CA SER A 272 -0.96 -6.61 20.36
C SER A 272 -2.18 -6.01 19.64
N ASN A 273 -1.95 -5.08 18.72
CA ASN A 273 -3.03 -4.45 17.96
C ASN A 273 -3.58 -5.45 16.94
N SER A 274 -4.91 -5.45 16.76
CA SER A 274 -5.58 -6.47 15.94
C SER A 274 -6.82 -5.91 15.26
N ILE A 275 -7.19 -6.55 14.15
CA ILE A 275 -8.48 -6.38 13.49
C ILE A 275 -9.23 -7.70 13.58
N GLU A 276 -10.45 -7.62 14.12
CA GLU A 276 -11.33 -8.76 14.35
C GLU A 276 -12.69 -8.54 13.71
N LEU A 277 -13.19 -9.58 13.03
CA LEU A 277 -14.56 -9.63 12.53
C LEU A 277 -15.47 -10.11 13.67
N LEU A 278 -16.32 -9.23 14.18
CA LEU A 278 -17.23 -9.57 15.28
C LEU A 278 -18.50 -10.27 14.79
N SER A 279 -19.05 -9.82 13.66
CA SER A 279 -20.24 -10.38 13.04
C SER A 279 -20.32 -9.96 11.59
N ARG A 280 -21.18 -10.63 10.83
CA ARG A 280 -21.59 -10.21 9.49
C ARG A 280 -23.11 -10.25 9.34
N LYS A 281 -23.62 -9.59 8.31
CA LYS A 281 -25.00 -9.64 7.83
C LYS A 281 -24.96 -9.85 6.33
N LYS A 282 -25.64 -10.86 5.81
CA LYS A 282 -25.81 -11.07 4.37
C LYS A 282 -26.67 -9.95 3.82
N ASP A 283 -26.22 -9.36 2.72
CA ASP A 283 -26.95 -8.33 2.01
C ASP A 283 -27.54 -8.92 0.72
N GLU A 284 -26.68 -9.49 -0.12
CA GLU A 284 -27.04 -10.03 -1.44
C GLU A 284 -26.13 -11.19 -1.84
N TYR A 285 -26.52 -11.93 -2.88
CA TYR A 285 -25.66 -12.93 -3.50
C TYR A 285 -24.48 -12.27 -4.20
N TYR A 286 -23.32 -12.93 -4.12
CA TYR A 286 -22.16 -12.60 -4.92
C TYR A 286 -22.01 -13.65 -6.01
N PHE A 287 -22.27 -13.25 -7.25
CA PHE A 287 -22.08 -14.11 -8.42
C PHE A 287 -20.58 -14.34 -8.64
N THR A 288 -20.13 -15.59 -8.48
CA THR A 288 -18.70 -15.92 -8.65
C THR A 288 -18.36 -16.44 -10.04
N GLY A 289 -19.35 -16.64 -10.92
CA GLY A 289 -19.19 -17.42 -12.14
C GLY A 289 -18.94 -18.90 -11.83
N GLY A 290 -19.59 -19.79 -12.56
CA GLY A 290 -19.38 -21.24 -12.44
C GLY A 290 -18.98 -21.81 -13.79
N TYR A 291 -18.12 -22.85 -13.80
CA TYR A 291 -17.76 -23.57 -15.03
C TYR A 291 -18.98 -24.14 -15.79
N PHE A 292 -20.12 -24.30 -15.09
CA PHE A 292 -21.36 -24.88 -15.60
C PHE A 292 -22.58 -23.94 -15.49
N ASP A 293 -22.40 -22.64 -15.22
CA ASP A 293 -23.50 -21.68 -15.03
C ASP A 293 -24.61 -22.14 -14.07
N PHE A 294 -24.25 -22.88 -13.02
CA PHE A 294 -25.20 -23.26 -11.98
C PHE A 294 -25.78 -22.03 -11.28
N PRO A 295 -27.06 -22.05 -10.88
CA PRO A 295 -27.64 -20.98 -10.10
C PRO A 295 -26.85 -20.67 -8.83
N ASP A 296 -26.79 -19.40 -8.44
CA ASP A 296 -25.99 -18.94 -7.28
C ASP A 296 -26.32 -19.67 -5.96
N TRP A 297 -27.54 -20.16 -5.78
CA TRP A 297 -27.95 -20.90 -4.58
C TRP A 297 -27.30 -22.29 -4.46
N VAL A 298 -26.67 -22.81 -5.51
CA VAL A 298 -25.92 -24.09 -5.50
C VAL A 298 -24.54 -23.91 -4.85
N PHE A 299 -23.87 -22.79 -5.14
CA PHE A 299 -22.58 -22.41 -4.54
C PHE A 299 -22.66 -20.98 -3.95
N PRO A 300 -23.52 -20.77 -2.94
CA PRO A 300 -23.92 -19.45 -2.49
C PRO A 300 -22.76 -18.70 -1.85
N SER A 301 -22.28 -17.70 -2.56
CA SER A 301 -21.39 -16.67 -2.04
C SER A 301 -22.21 -15.41 -1.77
N PHE A 302 -21.84 -14.64 -0.75
CA PHE A 302 -22.61 -13.48 -0.33
C PHE A 302 -21.74 -12.24 -0.19
N ILE A 303 -22.25 -11.11 -0.63
CA ILE A 303 -21.80 -9.80 -0.13
C ILE A 303 -22.45 -9.61 1.24
N ASN A 304 -21.63 -9.19 2.21
CA ASN A 304 -22.04 -9.00 3.59
C ASN A 304 -21.67 -7.61 4.06
N THR A 305 -22.48 -7.05 4.95
CA THR A 305 -22.05 -6.01 5.87
C THR A 305 -21.36 -6.68 7.05
N ALA A 306 -20.06 -6.45 7.18
CA ALA A 306 -19.21 -6.98 8.23
C ALA A 306 -18.96 -5.91 9.30
N TYR A 307 -19.02 -6.33 10.56
CA TYR A 307 -18.81 -5.48 11.74
C TYR A 307 -17.48 -5.84 12.37
N TYR A 308 -16.61 -4.85 12.50
CA TYR A 308 -15.23 -5.01 12.91
C TYR A 308 -14.93 -4.29 14.21
N GLN A 309 -13.96 -4.85 14.93
CA GLN A 309 -13.24 -4.17 15.99
C GLN A 309 -11.77 -4.02 15.57
N VAL A 310 -11.22 -2.82 15.68
CA VAL A 310 -9.76 -2.62 15.76
C VAL A 310 -9.40 -2.42 17.22
N ALA A 311 -8.59 -3.31 17.78
CA ALA A 311 -7.92 -3.08 19.04
C ALA A 311 -6.60 -2.34 18.75
N TYR A 312 -6.47 -1.11 19.26
CA TYR A 312 -5.29 -0.29 19.04
C TYR A 312 -4.90 0.47 20.30
N ASN A 313 -3.67 0.26 20.78
CA ASN A 313 -3.13 0.90 21.98
C ASN A 313 -4.10 0.83 23.19
N ASN A 314 -4.64 -0.36 23.46
CA ASN A 314 -5.60 -0.67 24.53
C ASN A 314 -6.98 0.00 24.40
N GLU A 315 -7.33 0.54 23.23
CA GLU A 315 -8.69 1.00 22.91
C GLU A 315 -9.31 0.21 21.77
N SER A 316 -10.63 0.04 21.82
CA SER A 316 -11.39 -0.59 20.75
C SER A 316 -12.10 0.46 19.92
N LEU A 317 -11.84 0.45 18.61
CA LEU A 317 -12.60 1.19 17.61
C LEU A 317 -13.50 0.22 16.86
N PHE A 318 -14.72 0.66 16.58
CA PHE A 318 -15.74 -0.16 15.94
C PHE A 318 -16.19 0.46 14.64
N PHE A 319 -16.23 -0.36 13.58
CA PHE A 319 -16.63 0.10 12.26
C PHE A 319 -17.29 -1.02 11.48
N LYS A 320 -18.00 -0.68 10.41
CA LYS A 320 -18.62 -1.65 9.51
C LYS A 320 -18.22 -1.39 8.08
N GLU A 321 -17.92 -2.45 7.33
CA GLU A 321 -17.59 -2.37 5.91
C GLU A 321 -18.12 -3.59 5.17
N LYS A 322 -18.07 -3.55 3.84
CA LYS A 322 -18.44 -4.71 3.02
C LYS A 322 -17.39 -5.81 3.11
N ALA A 323 -17.83 -7.05 2.98
CA ALA A 323 -16.98 -8.23 2.95
C ALA A 323 -17.64 -9.34 2.15
N VAL A 324 -16.86 -10.25 1.58
CA VAL A 324 -17.40 -11.38 0.81
C VAL A 324 -17.19 -12.68 1.57
N LYS A 325 -18.27 -13.44 1.73
CA LYS A 325 -18.20 -14.80 2.22
C LYS A 325 -18.42 -15.74 1.04
N TYR A 326 -17.34 -16.28 0.51
CA TYR A 326 -17.42 -17.33 -0.50
C TYR A 326 -17.99 -18.61 0.08
N PHE A 327 -18.66 -19.40 -0.76
CA PHE A 327 -19.18 -20.70 -0.34
C PHE A 327 -18.10 -21.62 0.22
N LYS A 328 -16.98 -21.74 -0.51
CA LYS A 328 -15.90 -22.70 -0.22
C LYS A 328 -15.00 -22.28 0.95
N ASP A 329 -14.91 -20.99 1.23
CA ASP A 329 -13.96 -20.47 2.21
C ASP A 329 -14.51 -20.61 3.63
N SER A 330 -13.68 -20.94 4.61
CA SER A 330 -14.15 -20.96 6.00
C SER A 330 -14.33 -19.55 6.58
N LYS A 331 -13.53 -18.58 6.11
CA LYS A 331 -13.50 -17.20 6.59
C LYS A 331 -14.14 -16.23 5.59
N CYS A 332 -14.49 -15.04 6.07
CA CYS A 332 -14.91 -13.95 5.21
C CYS A 332 -13.66 -13.29 4.60
N LYS A 333 -13.66 -13.06 3.29
CA LYS A 333 -12.69 -12.19 2.63
C LYS A 333 -13.06 -10.74 2.93
N ASN A 334 -12.13 -9.99 3.48
CA ASN A 334 -12.32 -8.59 3.84
C ASN A 334 -11.18 -7.67 3.41
N ASP A 335 -10.02 -8.21 3.04
CA ASP A 335 -8.82 -7.46 2.63
C ASP A 335 -8.55 -6.22 3.50
N LEU A 336 -8.61 -6.43 4.82
CA LEU A 336 -8.29 -5.42 5.83
C LEU A 336 -6.89 -5.67 6.39
N TYR A 337 -6.01 -4.68 6.25
CA TYR A 337 -4.63 -4.78 6.69
C TYR A 337 -4.24 -3.61 7.59
N LEU A 338 -3.74 -3.91 8.80
CA LEU A 338 -3.16 -2.91 9.70
C LEU A 338 -1.64 -2.88 9.52
N TYR A 339 -1.11 -1.77 8.98
CA TYR A 339 0.33 -1.54 8.83
C TYR A 339 0.86 -0.73 10.00
N GLU A 340 1.89 -1.26 10.64
CA GLU A 340 2.49 -0.66 11.82
C GLU A 340 4.00 -0.54 11.68
N LEU A 341 4.59 0.36 12.48
CA LEU A 341 6.03 0.46 12.63
C LEU A 341 6.61 -0.80 13.30
N PRO A 342 7.91 -1.09 13.12
CA PRO A 342 8.57 -2.11 13.90
C PRO A 342 8.63 -1.69 15.38
N LYS A 343 8.67 -2.69 16.28
CA LYS A 343 8.55 -2.52 17.73
C LYS A 343 9.46 -1.44 18.31
N HIS A 344 10.72 -1.36 17.85
CA HIS A 344 11.71 -0.39 18.33
C HIS A 344 11.42 1.06 17.90
N LEU A 345 10.52 1.31 16.93
CA LEU A 345 10.13 2.64 16.46
C LEU A 345 8.72 3.05 16.87
N ARG A 346 7.89 2.14 17.40
CA ARG A 346 6.49 2.45 17.78
C ARG A 346 6.35 3.48 18.90
N THR A 347 7.37 3.68 19.73
CA THR A 347 7.34 4.74 20.74
C THR A 347 7.47 6.13 20.12
N LYS A 348 7.97 6.22 18.87
CA LYS A 348 8.16 7.49 18.16
C LYS A 348 6.88 8.05 17.54
N SER A 349 5.88 7.20 17.28
CA SER A 349 4.59 7.62 16.77
C SER A 349 3.47 6.66 17.17
N LYS A 350 2.31 7.22 17.50
CA LYS A 350 1.08 6.47 17.80
C LYS A 350 0.16 6.36 16.58
N VAL A 351 0.73 6.44 15.38
CA VAL A 351 0.00 6.31 14.11
C VAL A 351 0.17 4.91 13.53
N ALA A 352 -0.93 4.36 13.04
CA ALA A 352 -0.94 3.17 12.19
C ALA A 352 -1.79 3.45 10.94
N PHE A 353 -1.64 2.61 9.93
CA PHE A 353 -2.40 2.72 8.69
C PHE A 353 -3.27 1.49 8.48
N LEU A 354 -4.51 1.72 8.08
CA LEU A 354 -5.49 0.68 7.77
C LEU A 354 -5.77 0.72 6.27
N ASP A 355 -5.47 -0.37 5.58
CA ASP A 355 -5.82 -0.58 4.18
C ASP A 355 -7.08 -1.43 4.09
N TYR A 356 -8.06 -0.95 3.34
CA TYR A 356 -9.29 -1.67 3.02
C TYR A 356 -9.48 -1.68 1.51
N THR A 357 -9.05 -2.76 0.85
CA THR A 357 -9.03 -2.84 -0.63
C THR A 357 -9.53 -4.19 -1.12
N ILE A 358 -10.75 -4.54 -0.69
CA ILE A 358 -11.41 -5.75 -1.17
C ILE A 358 -11.80 -5.61 -2.66
N ASN A 359 -11.12 -6.37 -3.53
CA ASN A 359 -11.44 -6.41 -4.95
C ASN A 359 -12.50 -7.48 -5.22
N ILE A 360 -13.70 -7.04 -5.58
CA ILE A 360 -14.84 -7.90 -5.95
C ILE A 360 -15.40 -7.56 -7.33
N GLY A 361 -14.62 -6.82 -8.15
CA GLY A 361 -15.03 -6.34 -9.47
C GLY A 361 -15.76 -5.00 -9.44
N GLY A 362 -16.39 -4.68 -10.56
CA GLY A 362 -17.11 -3.43 -10.79
C GLY A 362 -18.08 -3.53 -11.96
N TYR A 363 -18.91 -2.50 -12.12
CA TYR A 363 -19.85 -2.37 -13.24
C TYR A 363 -19.26 -1.43 -14.28
N MET A 364 -19.30 -1.81 -15.55
CA MET A 364 -18.95 -0.90 -16.63
C MET A 364 -19.94 0.26 -16.65
N ASN A 365 -19.46 1.49 -16.54
CA ASN A 365 -20.27 2.67 -16.78
C ASN A 365 -20.26 2.94 -18.28
N ASP A 366 -21.36 2.64 -18.96
CA ASP A 366 -21.47 2.76 -20.42
C ASP A 366 -21.26 4.19 -20.95
N SER A 367 -21.45 5.21 -20.10
CA SER A 367 -21.25 6.62 -20.48
C SER A 367 -19.80 7.07 -20.40
N THR A 368 -19.00 6.49 -19.50
CA THR A 368 -17.59 6.86 -19.29
C THR A 368 -16.62 5.80 -19.80
N GLY A 369 -17.09 4.58 -20.08
CA GLY A 369 -16.27 3.42 -20.39
C GLY A 369 -15.40 2.94 -19.22
N VAL A 370 -15.68 3.42 -17.99
CA VAL A 370 -14.89 3.10 -16.80
C VAL A 370 -15.62 2.07 -15.96
N VAL A 371 -14.90 1.06 -15.48
CA VAL A 371 -15.44 0.09 -14.52
C VAL A 371 -15.51 0.73 -13.14
N GLU A 372 -16.72 1.01 -12.66
CA GLU A 372 -16.95 1.50 -11.31
C GLU A 372 -16.90 0.34 -10.30
N PRO A 373 -16.04 0.40 -9.27
CA PRO A 373 -15.95 -0.68 -8.29
C PRO A 373 -17.26 -0.81 -7.51
N ILE A 374 -17.65 -2.06 -7.20
CA ILE A 374 -18.83 -2.34 -6.37
C ILE A 374 -18.66 -1.71 -4.97
N ILE A 375 -17.44 -1.69 -4.45
CA ILE A 375 -17.11 -1.09 -3.16
C ILE A 375 -16.40 0.25 -3.40
N LYS A 376 -17.14 1.33 -3.16
CA LYS A 376 -16.67 2.71 -3.38
C LYS A 376 -15.82 3.29 -2.24
N ASN A 377 -15.85 2.66 -1.06
CA ASN A 377 -15.14 3.11 0.14
C ASN A 377 -13.77 2.45 0.33
N GLY A 378 -13.30 1.69 -0.68
CA GLY A 378 -11.97 1.09 -0.62
C GLY A 378 -10.88 2.15 -0.65
N GLY A 379 -9.83 1.96 0.15
CA GLY A 379 -8.71 2.87 0.20
C GLY A 379 -7.85 2.75 1.46
N LEU A 380 -6.94 3.70 1.59
CA LEU A 380 -6.05 3.81 2.74
C LEU A 380 -6.62 4.76 3.79
N TYR A 381 -6.52 4.36 5.04
CA TYR A 381 -6.98 5.09 6.20
C TYR A 381 -5.85 5.19 7.23
N ILE A 382 -5.90 6.23 8.06
CA ILE A 382 -4.94 6.50 9.14
C ILE A 382 -5.66 6.39 10.48
N LEU A 383 -5.09 5.60 11.38
CA LEU A 383 -5.53 5.46 12.75
C LEU A 383 -4.59 6.31 13.62
N ARG A 384 -5.14 7.37 14.23
CA ARG A 384 -4.36 8.37 14.94
C ARG A 384 -5.05 8.83 16.23
N GLN A 385 -4.29 9.51 17.10
CA GLN A 385 -4.86 10.14 18.28
C GLN A 385 -5.72 11.34 17.89
N LYS A 386 -6.82 11.55 18.62
CA LYS A 386 -7.61 12.78 18.52
C LYS A 386 -6.81 13.95 19.08
N ASN A 387 -6.93 15.09 18.41
CA ASN A 387 -6.43 16.37 18.91
C ASN A 387 -7.36 16.96 19.95
#